data_AF-A0A926TSC3-F1
#
_entry.id   AF-A0A926TSC3-F1
#
_cell.length_a   1.000
_cell.length_b   1.000
_cell.length_c   1.000
_cell.angle_alpha   90.00
_cell.angle_beta   90.00
_cell.angle_gamma   90.00
#
_symmetry.space_group_name_H-M   'P 1'
#
loop_
_entity.id
_entity.type
_entity.pdbx_description
1 polymer ?
#
loop_
_entity_poly.entity_id
_entity_poly.type
_entity_poly.pdbx_seq_one_letter_code
_entity_poly.pdbx_strand_id
1 'polypeptide(L)'
;METTNPASVSSQVQAQENPLSYRPLILAGLVLGLGQGGFFDGIVFHQLLQWHHMFSSIETDMTIAGMELNTFGDGLFHLFDWLLTLVGIFLLWRAGQQAKDAWSGRVFLGALLLGAGLFNLVEGILDHHLLGIHHLKPGAHELLWDLGFLGSGVLLISIGVLLIQATMKESGTLTP
;
A
#
# COMPACT_ATOMS: atom_id res chain seq x y z
N MET A 1 -37.24 53.81 7.59
CA MET A 1 -37.69 52.45 7.23
C MET A 1 -36.81 52.00 6.09
N GLU A 2 -35.73 51.29 6.43
CA GLU A 2 -34.72 50.83 5.48
C GLU A 2 -35.15 49.44 5.01
N THR A 3 -35.50 49.32 3.73
CA THR A 3 -35.96 48.07 3.14
C THR A 3 -34.76 47.19 2.83
N THR A 4 -34.47 46.22 3.69
CA THR A 4 -33.47 45.18 3.42
C THR A 4 -33.90 44.35 2.22
N ASN A 5 -33.09 44.38 1.16
CA ASN A 5 -33.30 43.64 -0.07
C ASN A 5 -33.24 42.12 0.20
N PRO A 6 -34.30 41.33 -0.05
CA PRO A 6 -34.29 39.89 0.18
C PRO A 6 -33.30 39.13 -0.72
N ALA A 7 -32.78 39.75 -1.79
CA ALA A 7 -31.80 39.14 -2.68
C ALA A 7 -30.40 38.97 -2.03
N SER A 8 -30.02 39.81 -1.06
CA SER A 8 -28.71 39.71 -0.39
C SER A 8 -28.65 38.61 0.68
N VAL A 9 -29.80 38.10 1.11
CA VAL A 9 -29.89 36.97 2.06
C VAL A 9 -29.77 35.63 1.32
N SER A 10 -30.15 35.56 0.04
CA SER A 10 -30.09 34.30 -0.74
C SER A 10 -28.70 33.94 -1.26
N SER A 11 -27.76 34.88 -1.36
CA SER A 11 -26.38 34.60 -1.78
C SER A 11 -25.50 34.04 -0.66
N GLN A 12 -26.00 34.01 0.58
CA GLN A 12 -25.32 33.43 1.74
C GLN A 12 -25.85 32.03 2.10
N VAL A 13 -26.88 31.56 1.41
CA VAL A 13 -27.38 30.18 1.56
C VAL A 13 -26.66 29.30 0.54
N GLN A 14 -25.72 28.51 1.04
CA GLN A 14 -25.17 27.29 0.41
C GLN A 14 -24.15 27.48 -0.73
N ALA A 15 -23.00 28.09 -0.44
CA ALA A 15 -21.76 27.41 -0.82
C ALA A 15 -21.56 26.26 0.16
N GLN A 16 -22.35 25.19 0.01
CA GLN A 16 -22.09 23.95 0.73
C GLN A 16 -20.80 23.40 0.10
N GLU A 17 -19.65 23.75 0.66
CA GLU A 17 -18.38 23.17 0.25
C GLU A 17 -18.54 21.65 0.34
N ASN A 18 -18.55 20.99 -0.82
CA ASN A 18 -18.57 19.54 -0.85
C ASN A 18 -17.29 19.07 -0.14
N PRO A 19 -17.40 18.20 0.88
CA PRO A 19 -16.22 17.73 1.59
C PRO A 19 -15.23 17.13 0.61
N LEU A 20 -13.93 17.43 0.80
CA LEU A 20 -12.86 16.92 -0.05
C LEU A 20 -12.91 15.39 -0.12
N SER A 21 -12.93 14.84 -1.33
CA SER A 21 -12.95 13.39 -1.54
C SER A 21 -11.54 12.86 -1.80
N TYR A 22 -10.92 12.31 -0.76
CA TYR A 22 -9.59 11.69 -0.85
C TYR A 22 -9.59 10.28 -1.44
N ARG A 23 -10.76 9.69 -1.72
CA ARG A 23 -10.89 8.29 -2.16
C ARG A 23 -10.02 7.94 -3.39
N PRO A 24 -9.98 8.75 -4.46
CA PRO A 24 -9.15 8.42 -5.62
C PRO A 24 -7.66 8.38 -5.28
N LEU A 25 -7.20 9.30 -4.42
CA LEU A 25 -5.81 9.36 -3.98
C LEU A 25 -5.44 8.21 -3.04
N ILE A 26 -6.37 7.80 -2.16
CA ILE A 26 -6.20 6.63 -1.30
C ILE A 26 -6.10 5.35 -2.13
N LEU A 27 -6.98 5.16 -3.13
CA LEU A 27 -6.93 3.99 -4.01
C LEU A 27 -5.61 3.93 -4.79
N ALA A 28 -5.16 5.06 -5.31
CA ALA A 28 -3.87 5.16 -6.00
C ALA A 28 -2.70 4.79 -5.09
N GLY A 29 -2.65 5.38 -3.88
CA GLY A 29 -1.62 5.09 -2.90
C GLY A 29 -1.63 3.64 -2.44
N LEU A 30 -2.80 3.05 -2.20
CA LEU A 30 -2.93 1.66 -1.76
C LEU A 30 -2.38 0.69 -2.82
N VAL A 31 -2.79 0.85 -4.08
CA VAL A 31 -2.33 -0.04 -5.17
C VAL A 31 -0.84 0.14 -5.43
N LEU A 32 -0.33 1.38 -5.41
CA LEU A 32 1.12 1.63 -5.46
C LEU A 32 1.83 0.99 -4.28
N GLY A 33 1.28 1.10 -3.07
CA GLY A 33 1.84 0.55 -1.85
C GLY A 33 1.99 -0.96 -1.92
N LEU A 34 0.99 -1.68 -2.44
CA LEU A 34 1.06 -3.13 -2.65
C LEU A 34 2.25 -3.50 -3.55
N GLY A 35 2.35 -2.86 -4.74
CA GLY A 35 3.44 -3.15 -5.67
C GLY A 35 4.82 -2.73 -5.15
N GLN A 36 4.92 -1.61 -4.44
CA GLN A 36 6.19 -1.18 -3.84
C GLN A 36 6.60 -2.03 -2.64
N GLY A 37 5.65 -2.58 -1.88
CA GLY A 37 5.89 -3.57 -0.84
C GLY A 37 6.53 -4.83 -1.41
N GLY A 38 5.93 -5.40 -2.46
CA GLY A 38 6.48 -6.57 -3.15
C GLY A 38 7.84 -6.31 -3.78
N PHE A 39 8.03 -5.15 -4.43
CA PHE A 39 9.35 -4.78 -4.93
C PHE A 39 10.40 -4.67 -3.82
N PHE A 40 10.05 -4.07 -2.68
CA PHE A 40 10.99 -3.99 -1.55
C PHE A 40 11.36 -5.39 -1.09
N ASP A 41 10.38 -6.29 -0.98
CA ASP A 41 10.61 -7.67 -0.59
C ASP A 41 11.55 -8.39 -1.58
N GLY A 42 11.21 -8.41 -2.87
CA GLY A 42 12.02 -9.11 -3.85
C GLY A 42 13.39 -8.49 -4.11
N ILE A 43 13.53 -7.16 -4.04
CA ILE A 43 14.85 -6.52 -4.19
C ILE A 43 15.70 -6.78 -2.93
N VAL A 44 15.16 -6.49 -1.75
CA VAL A 44 15.95 -6.52 -0.52
C VAL A 44 16.17 -7.95 -0.05
N PHE A 45 15.12 -8.76 0.06
CA PHE A 45 15.21 -10.09 0.62
C PHE A 45 15.57 -11.15 -0.42
N HIS A 46 15.04 -11.13 -1.65
CA HIS A 46 15.41 -12.13 -2.65
C HIS A 46 16.75 -11.84 -3.32
N GLN A 47 17.03 -10.58 -3.65
CA GLN A 47 18.20 -10.28 -4.50
C GLN A 47 19.42 -9.77 -3.73
N LEU A 48 19.25 -8.80 -2.83
CA LEU A 48 20.37 -8.21 -2.09
C LEU A 48 20.83 -9.10 -0.94
N LEU A 49 19.88 -9.57 -0.13
CA LEU A 49 20.16 -10.41 1.03
C LEU A 49 20.13 -11.89 0.70
N GLN A 50 19.40 -12.28 -0.36
CA GLN A 50 19.24 -13.66 -0.79
C GLN A 50 18.80 -14.57 0.37
N TRP A 51 17.90 -14.07 1.20
CA TRP A 51 17.41 -14.82 2.37
C TRP A 51 16.42 -15.89 1.97
N HIS A 52 15.61 -15.61 0.96
CA HIS A 52 14.59 -16.50 0.44
C HIS A 52 14.28 -16.13 -1.01
N HIS A 53 13.66 -17.05 -1.73
CA HIS A 53 13.16 -16.87 -3.10
C HIS A 53 11.79 -17.54 -3.21
N MET A 54 11.06 -17.32 -4.31
CA MET A 54 9.69 -17.82 -4.48
C MET A 54 9.49 -19.31 -4.13
N PHE A 55 10.48 -20.16 -4.40
CA PHE A 55 10.38 -21.61 -4.23
C PHE A 55 11.49 -22.20 -3.36
N SER A 56 12.28 -21.39 -2.63
CA SER A 56 13.42 -21.87 -1.84
C SER A 56 13.03 -22.80 -0.69
N SER A 57 11.77 -22.78 -0.23
CA SER A 57 11.28 -23.68 0.82
C SER A 57 10.80 -25.04 0.28
N ILE A 58 10.61 -25.18 -1.04
CA ILE A 58 10.17 -26.43 -1.67
C ILE A 58 11.23 -27.07 -2.55
N GLU A 59 12.18 -26.29 -3.09
CA GLU A 59 13.29 -26.77 -3.91
C GLU A 59 14.59 -26.07 -3.53
N THR A 60 15.70 -26.82 -3.52
CA THR A 60 17.00 -26.28 -3.11
C THR A 60 17.59 -25.35 -4.18
N ASP A 61 17.97 -24.16 -3.76
CA ASP A 61 18.72 -23.15 -4.51
C ASP A 61 20.21 -23.49 -4.70
N MET A 62 20.70 -24.59 -4.11
CA MET A 62 22.09 -25.05 -4.24
C MET A 62 22.38 -25.75 -5.57
N THR A 63 21.40 -25.82 -6.48
CA THR A 63 21.52 -26.44 -7.81
C THR A 63 21.19 -25.43 -8.90
N ILE A 64 21.73 -25.63 -10.10
CA ILE A 64 21.42 -24.76 -11.25
C ILE A 64 19.91 -24.78 -11.55
N ALA A 65 19.29 -25.96 -11.55
CA ALA A 65 17.86 -26.11 -11.81
C ALA A 65 17.01 -25.38 -10.76
N GLY A 66 17.38 -25.46 -9.47
CA GLY A 66 16.69 -24.74 -8.41
C GLY A 66 16.87 -23.22 -8.49
N MET A 67 18.06 -22.74 -8.87
CA MET A 67 18.29 -21.32 -9.15
C MET A 67 17.48 -20.82 -10.35
N GLU A 68 17.38 -21.61 -11.43
CA GLU A 68 16.56 -21.27 -12.60
C GLU A 68 15.06 -21.18 -12.23
N LEU A 69 14.57 -22.13 -11.42
CA LEU A 69 13.20 -22.13 -10.93
C LEU A 69 12.91 -20.89 -10.06
N ASN A 70 13.79 -20.55 -9.12
CA ASN A 70 13.65 -19.37 -8.27
C ASN A 70 13.77 -18.07 -9.07
N THR A 71 14.70 -17.99 -10.02
CA THR A 71 14.82 -16.83 -10.93
C THR A 71 13.52 -16.61 -11.72
N PHE A 72 12.91 -17.70 -12.20
CA PHE A 72 11.63 -17.62 -12.90
C PHE A 72 10.50 -17.19 -11.95
N GLY A 73 10.44 -17.76 -10.75
CA GLY A 73 9.46 -17.40 -9.71
C GLY A 73 9.54 -15.92 -9.34
N ASP A 74 10.73 -15.45 -8.95
CA ASP A 74 10.98 -14.05 -8.58
C ASP A 74 10.64 -13.11 -9.75
N GLY A 75 10.89 -13.55 -11.00
CA GLY A 75 10.50 -12.82 -12.20
C GLY A 75 8.98 -12.67 -12.34
N LEU A 76 8.20 -13.72 -12.05
CA LEU A 76 6.73 -13.63 -12.05
C LEU A 76 6.21 -12.75 -10.92
N PHE A 77 6.81 -12.86 -9.74
CA PHE A 77 6.51 -12.01 -8.58
C PHE A 77 6.75 -10.53 -8.92
N HIS A 78 7.92 -10.19 -9.45
CA HIS A 78 8.22 -8.84 -9.90
C HIS A 78 7.36 -8.34 -11.05
N LEU A 79 6.94 -9.22 -11.97
CA LEU A 79 5.99 -8.85 -13.00
C LEU A 79 4.65 -8.42 -12.41
N PHE A 80 4.17 -9.14 -11.38
CA PHE A 80 2.95 -8.77 -10.66
C PHE A 80 3.10 -7.40 -9.96
N ASP A 81 4.20 -7.18 -9.24
CA ASP A 81 4.50 -5.90 -8.58
C ASP A 81 4.61 -4.74 -9.58
N TRP A 82 5.21 -5.00 -10.74
CA TRP A 82 5.33 -4.04 -11.83
C TRP A 82 3.96 -3.65 -12.38
N LEU A 83 3.07 -4.62 -12.61
CA LEU A 83 1.71 -4.36 -13.06
C LEU A 83 0.91 -3.57 -12.01
N LEU A 84 1.00 -3.93 -10.74
CA LEU A 84 0.38 -3.15 -9.65
C LEU A 84 0.92 -1.71 -9.64
N THR A 85 2.22 -1.54 -9.82
CA THR A 85 2.85 -0.22 -9.89
C THR A 85 2.31 0.59 -11.07
N LEU A 86 2.19 0.01 -12.26
CA LEU A 86 1.62 0.68 -13.43
C LEU A 86 0.16 1.09 -13.21
N VAL A 87 -0.66 0.19 -12.65
CA VAL A 87 -2.06 0.51 -12.31
C VAL A 87 -2.10 1.62 -11.27
N GLY A 88 -1.24 1.56 -10.26
CA GLY A 88 -1.12 2.58 -9.23
C GLY A 88 -0.73 3.95 -9.78
N ILE A 89 0.24 4.03 -10.70
CA ILE A 89 0.62 5.26 -11.41
C ILE A 89 -0.57 5.80 -12.22
N PHE A 90 -1.28 4.93 -12.95
CA PHE A 90 -2.46 5.31 -13.71
C PHE A 90 -3.58 5.86 -12.82
N LEU A 91 -3.84 5.21 -11.67
CA LEU A 91 -4.81 5.69 -10.68
C LEU A 91 -4.38 7.03 -10.07
N LEU A 92 -3.10 7.21 -9.79
CA LEU A 92 -2.55 8.46 -9.27
C LEU A 92 -2.72 9.60 -10.28
N TRP A 93 -2.41 9.33 -11.56
CA TRP A 93 -2.64 10.25 -12.66
C TRP A 93 -4.12 10.64 -12.77
N ARG A 94 -5.02 9.66 -12.70
CA ARG A 94 -6.47 9.90 -12.72
C ARG A 94 -6.92 10.72 -11.51
N ALA A 95 -6.40 10.45 -10.31
CA ALA A 95 -6.70 11.22 -9.11
C ALA A 95 -6.30 12.69 -9.28
N GLY A 96 -5.14 12.96 -9.87
CA GLY A 96 -4.68 14.32 -10.17
C GLY A 96 -5.55 15.06 -11.19
N GLN A 97 -6.23 14.35 -12.09
CA GLN A 97 -7.18 14.97 -13.02
C GLN A 97 -8.55 15.25 -12.40
N GLN A 98 -9.01 14.38 -11.49
CA GLN A 98 -10.39 14.38 -10.97
C GLN A 98 -10.57 15.06 -9.61
N ALA A 99 -9.52 15.15 -8.80
CA ALA A 99 -9.59 15.55 -7.41
C ALA A 99 -8.49 16.54 -7.04
N LYS A 100 -8.27 17.56 -7.89
CA LYS A 100 -7.21 18.57 -7.71
C LYS A 100 -7.26 19.24 -6.34
N ASP A 101 -8.46 19.55 -5.87
CA ASP A 101 -8.66 20.23 -4.58
C ASP A 101 -8.46 19.28 -3.38
N ALA A 102 -8.48 17.95 -3.60
CA ALA A 102 -8.28 16.91 -2.58
C ALA A 102 -6.91 16.22 -2.71
N TRP A 103 -5.86 17.00 -2.97
CA TRP A 103 -4.48 16.50 -3.06
C TRP A 103 -3.73 16.67 -1.73
N SER A 104 -3.29 15.57 -1.11
CA SER A 104 -2.52 15.60 0.14
C SER A 104 -1.42 14.56 0.16
N GLY A 105 -0.18 15.01 0.35
CA GLY A 105 0.98 14.13 0.48
C GLY A 105 0.89 13.20 1.70
N ARG A 106 0.28 13.65 2.81
CA ARG A 106 0.07 12.82 4.02
C ARG A 106 -0.91 11.69 3.75
N VAL A 107 -2.00 11.97 3.05
CA VAL A 107 -2.99 10.95 2.65
C VAL A 107 -2.37 9.96 1.68
N PHE A 108 -1.65 10.45 0.68
CA PHE A 108 -0.98 9.58 -0.30
C PHE A 108 0.06 8.67 0.36
N LEU A 109 0.95 9.22 1.19
CA LEU A 109 1.93 8.44 1.94
C LEU A 109 1.25 7.45 2.89
N GLY A 110 0.20 7.87 3.58
CA GLY A 110 -0.55 6.98 4.45
C GLY A 110 -1.18 5.80 3.71
N ALA A 111 -1.74 6.05 2.52
CA ALA A 111 -2.29 5.01 1.67
C ALA A 111 -1.21 4.08 1.09
N LEU A 112 -0.04 4.63 0.73
CA LEU A 112 1.12 3.87 0.29
C LEU A 112 1.60 2.90 1.38
N LEU A 113 1.77 3.38 2.62
CA LEU A 113 2.15 2.53 3.76
C LEU A 113 1.09 1.48 4.07
N LEU A 114 -0.20 1.84 3.95
CA LEU A 114 -1.29 0.89 4.12
C LEU A 114 -1.26 -0.22 3.07
N GLY A 115 -1.00 0.11 1.80
CA GLY A 115 -0.81 -0.87 0.74
C GLY A 115 0.39 -1.78 0.98
N ALA A 116 1.54 -1.23 1.34
CA ALA A 116 2.75 -2.00 1.63
C ALA A 116 2.56 -2.93 2.84
N GLY A 117 1.91 -2.45 3.89
CA GLY A 117 1.61 -3.28 5.05
C GLY A 117 0.58 -4.38 4.74
N LEU A 118 -0.40 -4.12 3.86
CA LEU A 118 -1.31 -5.17 3.37
C LEU A 118 -0.58 -6.24 2.58
N PHE A 119 0.41 -5.85 1.75
CA PHE A 119 1.26 -6.80 1.05
C PHE A 119 1.93 -7.76 2.06
N ASN A 120 2.62 -7.23 3.07
CA ASN A 120 3.29 -8.06 4.09
C ASN A 120 2.34 -9.02 4.82
N LEU A 121 1.11 -8.57 5.11
CA LEU A 121 0.13 -9.43 5.78
C LEU A 121 -0.41 -10.52 4.85
N VAL A 122 -0.73 -10.20 3.60
CA VAL A 122 -1.30 -11.16 2.67
C VAL A 122 -0.26 -12.21 2.30
N GLU A 123 0.93 -11.77 1.91
CA GLU A 123 2.03 -12.65 1.53
C GLU A 123 2.48 -13.50 2.74
N GLY A 124 2.76 -12.88 3.90
CA GLY A 124 3.16 -13.62 5.09
C GLY A 124 2.11 -14.62 5.60
N ILE A 125 0.81 -14.31 5.53
CA ILE A 125 -0.24 -15.25 5.96
C ILE A 125 -0.38 -16.41 4.96
N LEU A 126 -0.42 -16.10 3.66
CA LEU A 126 -0.68 -17.11 2.64
C LEU A 126 0.57 -17.96 2.39
N ASP A 127 1.69 -17.34 2.08
CA ASP A 127 2.86 -18.03 1.54
C ASP A 127 3.79 -18.57 2.64
N HIS A 128 3.94 -17.86 3.77
CA HIS A 128 4.78 -18.34 4.88
C HIS A 128 4.02 -19.31 5.79
N HIS A 129 2.75 -19.02 6.12
CA HIS A 129 2.02 -19.77 7.15
C HIS A 129 1.02 -20.79 6.62
N LEU A 130 0.23 -20.44 5.61
CA LEU A 130 -0.81 -21.35 5.10
C LEU A 130 -0.24 -22.36 4.09
N LEU A 131 0.60 -21.89 3.16
CA LEU A 131 1.22 -22.69 2.12
C LEU A 131 2.61 -23.20 2.54
N GLY A 132 3.36 -22.44 3.34
CA GLY A 132 4.69 -22.83 3.83
C GLY A 132 5.73 -22.94 2.71
N ILE A 133 5.55 -22.16 1.64
CA ILE A 133 6.41 -22.21 0.44
C ILE A 133 7.44 -21.08 0.41
N HIS A 134 7.33 -20.10 1.32
CA HIS A 134 8.04 -18.82 1.23
C HIS A 134 8.44 -18.23 2.58
N HIS A 135 9.20 -18.93 3.42
CA HIS A 135 9.59 -18.33 4.71
C HIS A 135 10.54 -17.14 4.55
N LEU A 136 10.40 -16.08 5.37
CA LEU A 136 11.19 -14.84 5.24
C LEU A 136 12.70 -15.10 5.35
N LYS A 137 13.07 -16.00 6.26
CA LYS A 137 14.46 -16.39 6.44
C LYS A 137 14.53 -17.83 6.92
N PRO A 138 14.71 -18.79 6.00
CA PRO A 138 14.77 -20.19 6.34
C PRO A 138 15.88 -20.52 7.35
N GLY A 139 15.64 -21.53 8.17
CA GLY A 139 16.59 -22.06 9.14
C GLY A 139 16.37 -21.56 10.57
N ALA A 140 17.42 -21.06 11.22
CA ALA A 140 17.35 -20.72 12.64
C ALA A 140 16.35 -19.57 12.91
N HIS A 141 15.39 -19.83 13.80
CA HIS A 141 14.36 -18.88 14.22
C HIS A 141 13.39 -18.43 13.11
N GLU A 142 13.18 -19.25 12.08
CA GLU A 142 12.27 -18.98 10.95
C GLU A 142 10.92 -18.39 11.35
N LEU A 143 10.21 -19.03 12.30
CA LEU A 143 8.94 -18.52 12.81
C LEU A 143 9.03 -17.10 13.39
N LEU A 144 10.13 -16.75 14.06
CA LEU A 144 10.30 -15.39 14.60
C LEU A 144 10.50 -14.36 13.47
N TRP A 145 11.16 -14.75 12.37
CA TRP A 145 11.31 -13.90 11.20
C TRP A 145 9.96 -13.69 10.50
N ASP A 146 9.17 -14.74 10.30
CA ASP A 146 7.83 -14.64 9.71
C ASP A 146 6.90 -13.76 10.56
N LEU A 147 6.91 -13.94 11.88
CA LEU A 147 6.14 -13.08 12.79
C LEU A 147 6.64 -11.62 12.78
N GLY A 148 7.95 -11.41 12.62
CA GLY A 148 8.53 -10.08 12.44
C GLY A 148 8.05 -9.40 11.15
N PHE A 149 7.94 -10.16 10.07
CA PHE A 149 7.39 -9.70 8.80
C PHE A 149 5.92 -9.28 8.94
N LEU A 150 5.07 -10.12 9.53
CA LEU A 150 3.68 -9.76 9.83
C LEU A 150 3.58 -8.54 10.76
N GLY A 151 4.42 -8.49 11.80
CA GLY A 151 4.48 -7.36 12.72
C GLY A 151 4.82 -6.04 12.03
N SER A 152 5.73 -6.07 11.05
CA SER A 152 6.03 -4.90 10.22
C SER A 152 4.84 -4.47 9.36
N GLY A 153 4.05 -5.42 8.84
CA GLY A 153 2.81 -5.14 8.10
C GLY A 153 1.78 -4.41 8.95
N VAL A 154 1.53 -4.89 10.17
CA VAL A 154 0.63 -4.23 11.14
C VAL A 154 1.11 -2.81 11.46
N LEU A 155 2.43 -2.63 11.65
CA LEU A 155 3.01 -1.32 11.94
C LEU A 155 2.80 -0.34 10.77
N LEU A 156 3.08 -0.76 9.54
CA LEU A 156 2.90 0.05 8.34
C LEU A 156 1.44 0.46 8.14
N ILE A 157 0.49 -0.48 8.30
CA ILE A 157 -0.95 -0.19 8.24
C ILE A 157 -1.33 0.81 9.31
N SER A 158 -0.88 0.62 10.55
CA SER A 158 -1.21 1.50 11.68
C SER A 158 -0.74 2.94 11.42
N ILE A 159 0.50 3.11 10.98
CA ILE A 159 1.04 4.43 10.61
C ILE A 159 0.23 5.03 9.46
N GLY A 160 -0.08 4.23 8.44
CA GLY A 160 -0.86 4.65 7.28
C GLY A 160 -2.25 5.18 7.65
N VAL A 161 -2.98 4.44 8.49
CA VAL A 161 -4.30 4.83 9.00
C VAL A 161 -4.21 6.13 9.81
N LEU A 162 -3.24 6.25 10.71
CA LEU A 162 -3.06 7.44 11.55
C LEU A 162 -2.79 8.69 10.70
N LEU A 163 -1.98 8.59 9.64
CA LEU A 163 -1.70 9.71 8.73
C LEU A 163 -2.95 10.17 7.97
N ILE A 164 -3.75 9.23 7.49
CA ILE A 164 -5.01 9.52 6.77
C ILE A 164 -6.01 10.17 7.73
N GLN A 165 -6.22 9.59 8.91
CA GLN A 165 -7.18 10.09 9.91
C GLN A 165 -6.81 11.49 10.40
N ALA A 166 -5.53 11.76 10.67
CA ALA A 166 -5.07 13.09 11.07
C ALA A 166 -5.45 14.16 10.04
N THR A 167 -5.29 13.85 8.75
CA THR A 167 -5.64 14.78 7.67
C THR A 167 -7.15 14.95 7.52
N MET A 168 -7.93 13.87 7.67
CA MET A 168 -9.40 13.97 7.61
C MET A 168 -9.99 14.77 8.77
N LYS A 169 -9.36 14.72 9.95
CA LYS A 169 -9.73 15.55 11.10
C LYS A 169 -9.41 17.03 10.87
N GLU A 170 -8.25 17.34 10.30
CA GLU A 170 -7.84 18.71 9.97
C GLU A 170 -8.74 19.35 8.88
N SER A 171 -9.23 18.55 7.93
CA SER A 171 -10.09 19.01 6.83
C SER A 171 -11.59 18.96 7.13
N GLY A 172 -11.99 18.61 8.36
CA GLY A 172 -13.41 18.54 8.77
C GLY A 172 -14.22 17.41 8.11
N THR A 173 -13.55 16.42 7.49
CA THR A 173 -14.20 15.27 6.83
C THR A 173 -14.61 14.14 7.79
N LEU A 174 -14.06 14.13 9.01
CA LEU A 174 -14.54 13.29 10.11
C LEU A 174 -15.19 14.18 11.18
N THR A 175 -16.52 14.21 11.26
CA THR A 175 -17.20 14.68 12.48
C THR A 175 -17.11 13.60 13.56
N PRO A 176 -16.98 13.99 14.85
CA PRO A 176 -16.91 13.03 15.97
C PRO A 176 -18.13 12.12 16.07
#